data_AF-A0A1X7SJS0-F1
#
_entry.id   AF-A0A1X7SJS0-F1
#
_cell.length_a   1.000
_cell.length_b   1.000
_cell.length_c   1.000
_cell.angle_alpha   90.00
_cell.angle_beta   90.00
_cell.angle_gamma   90.00
#
_symmetry.space_group_name_H-M   'P 1'
#
loop_
_entity.id
_entity.type
_entity.pdbx_description
1 polymer ?
#
loop_
_entity_poly.entity_id
_entity_poly.type
_entity_poly.pdbx_seq_one_letter_code
_entity_poly.pdbx_strand_id
1 'polypeptide(L)'
;MEEGSVDLTVTRVNMLGAPGAGKTCSQLLLLNENPPTNDTSTPIACPAVRATRVAVCDKTIWNRVTRANLLDQLATDLDAASQKKKPKEPPLPVVLSLPNNTQPATEIRPDPSPTTQKKPDQAVLSETKVIKEDKEYHTKAVVREILSTQLKGIQKSDHWLYVIDSGGQPAYQELLPLFTRAASLNIITLDLSKPFNERFDMMYRIDGQYFPCHSKSTQLAFFQSAVSTGASFKSLDISCISKKPTHSMHLVLGTHYDKVSDDTLKEKEEILKSSMSSLQSYLKNCIIHHKKSIIFPVNTIAESEERAKYSEEICKAIWYRSSDASLKIKIPIRWFIFELSLPEQSIIS
;
A
#
# COMPACT_ATOMS: atom_id res chain seq x y z
N MET A 1 26.22 -19.37 6.99
CA MET A 1 26.27 -18.16 6.14
C MET A 1 25.02 -17.34 6.41
N GLU A 2 25.13 -16.03 6.62
CA GLU A 2 23.98 -15.16 6.92
C GLU A 2 23.41 -14.54 5.64
N GLU A 3 22.13 -14.81 5.37
CA GLU A 3 21.33 -14.23 4.27
C GLU A 3 20.80 -12.85 4.68
N GLY A 4 20.67 -11.91 3.72
CA GLY A 4 20.00 -10.63 3.93
C GLY A 4 18.51 -10.79 4.24
N SER A 5 17.95 -9.87 5.02
CA SER A 5 16.57 -9.92 5.50
C SER A 5 15.86 -8.59 5.37
N VAL A 6 14.56 -8.60 5.07
CA VAL A 6 13.69 -7.43 5.03
C VAL A 6 12.85 -7.37 6.32
N ASP A 7 12.89 -6.23 7.02
CA ASP A 7 12.21 -6.00 8.30
C ASP A 7 10.91 -5.21 8.08
N LEU A 8 9.78 -5.90 7.92
CA LEU A 8 8.51 -5.28 7.59
C LEU A 8 7.62 -5.09 8.81
N THR A 9 7.00 -3.91 8.93
CA THR A 9 5.78 -3.75 9.73
C THR A 9 4.58 -3.84 8.79
N VAL A 10 3.72 -4.83 8.98
CA VAL A 10 2.62 -5.12 8.05
C VAL A 10 1.28 -5.03 8.78
N THR A 11 0.34 -4.29 8.19
CA THR A 11 -1.08 -4.34 8.56
C THR A 11 -1.87 -4.88 7.37
N ARG A 12 -2.63 -5.95 7.57
CA ARG A 12 -3.65 -6.37 6.60
C ARG A 12 -4.89 -5.51 6.82
N VAL A 13 -5.35 -4.81 5.80
CA VAL A 13 -6.58 -4.01 5.87
C VAL A 13 -7.65 -4.72 5.07
N ASN A 14 -8.78 -5.05 5.69
CA ASN A 14 -9.91 -5.67 5.00
C ASN A 14 -11.04 -4.63 4.90
N MET A 15 -11.50 -4.31 3.69
CA MET A 15 -12.70 -3.50 3.47
C MET A 15 -13.91 -4.43 3.52
N LEU A 16 -14.82 -4.24 4.47
CA LEU A 16 -15.96 -5.11 4.75
C LEU A 16 -17.27 -4.34 4.68
N GLY A 17 -18.37 -4.99 4.31
CA GLY A 17 -19.68 -4.36 4.28
C GLY A 17 -20.58 -4.91 3.18
N ALA A 18 -21.84 -4.50 3.24
CA ALA A 18 -22.88 -4.90 2.28
C ALA A 18 -22.50 -4.53 0.82
N PRO A 19 -23.11 -5.20 -0.18
CA PRO A 19 -23.08 -4.72 -1.55
C PRO A 19 -23.56 -3.26 -1.63
N GLY A 20 -22.84 -2.41 -2.37
CA GLY A 20 -23.17 -0.99 -2.49
C GLY A 20 -22.82 -0.12 -1.27
N ALA A 21 -22.28 -0.66 -0.19
CA ALA A 21 -21.93 0.11 1.01
C ALA A 21 -20.72 1.05 0.86
N GLY A 22 -20.19 1.25 -0.35
CA GLY A 22 -19.12 2.22 -0.61
C GLY A 22 -17.67 1.72 -0.39
N LYS A 23 -17.43 0.42 -0.19
CA LYS A 23 -16.08 -0.16 0.06
C LYS A 23 -14.98 0.34 -0.87
N THR A 24 -15.19 0.24 -2.18
CA THR A 24 -14.19 0.66 -3.18
C THR A 24 -13.94 2.17 -3.11
N CYS A 25 -15.00 2.98 -3.00
CA CYS A 25 -14.89 4.43 -2.85
C CYS A 25 -14.17 4.82 -1.54
N SER A 26 -14.43 4.09 -0.44
CA SER A 26 -13.72 4.25 0.83
C SER A 26 -12.25 3.87 0.73
N GLN A 27 -11.90 2.78 0.03
CA GLN A 27 -10.50 2.41 -0.21
C GLN A 27 -9.78 3.52 -0.97
N LEU A 28 -10.37 4.02 -2.06
CA LEU A 28 -9.81 5.11 -2.84
C LEU A 28 -9.69 6.39 -2.01
N LEU A 29 -10.61 6.63 -1.07
CA LEU A 29 -10.56 7.79 -0.16
C LEU A 29 -9.33 7.71 0.73
N LEU A 30 -9.07 6.55 1.33
CA LEU A 30 -7.90 6.34 2.19
C LEU A 30 -6.58 6.46 1.42
N LEU A 31 -6.58 6.11 0.14
CA LEU A 31 -5.44 6.24 -0.76
C LEU A 31 -5.30 7.64 -1.39
N ASN A 32 -6.19 8.59 -1.05
CA ASN A 32 -6.27 9.91 -1.68
C ASN A 32 -6.41 9.87 -3.21
N GLU A 33 -7.04 8.81 -3.73
CA GLU A 33 -7.34 8.64 -5.14
C GLU A 33 -8.76 9.14 -5.42
N ASN A 34 -9.04 9.54 -6.67
CA ASN A 34 -10.39 9.94 -7.06
C ASN A 34 -11.38 8.77 -6.94
N PRO A 35 -12.68 9.03 -6.67
CA PRO A 35 -13.70 7.99 -6.73
C PRO A 35 -13.73 7.34 -8.12
N PRO A 36 -14.21 6.09 -8.22
CA PRO A 36 -14.24 5.39 -9.50
C PRO A 36 -15.25 6.09 -10.43
N THR A 37 -14.92 6.16 -11.72
CA THR A 37 -15.80 6.77 -12.74
C THR A 37 -16.89 5.82 -13.23
N ASN A 38 -16.76 4.51 -12.94
CA ASN A 38 -17.67 3.46 -13.41
C ASN A 38 -18.16 2.59 -12.24
N ASP A 39 -19.44 2.21 -12.28
CA ASP A 39 -20.10 1.31 -11.30
C ASP A 39 -19.80 -0.19 -11.56
N THR A 40 -18.55 -0.50 -11.88
CA THR A 40 -18.11 -1.89 -12.01
C THR A 40 -17.88 -2.48 -10.62
N SER A 41 -18.62 -3.53 -10.27
CA SER A 41 -18.41 -4.21 -9.00
C SER A 41 -17.02 -4.84 -8.93
N THR A 42 -16.43 -4.82 -7.74
CA THR A 42 -15.20 -5.56 -7.45
C THR A 42 -15.40 -7.06 -7.74
N PRO A 43 -14.50 -7.71 -8.49
CA PRO A 43 -14.42 -9.18 -8.61
C PRO A 43 -14.45 -9.90 -7.25
N ILE A 44 -14.81 -11.20 -7.26
CA ILE A 44 -14.95 -12.05 -6.05
C ILE A 44 -13.71 -12.00 -5.15
N ALA A 45 -12.52 -11.88 -5.73
CA ALA A 45 -11.30 -11.54 -5.03
C ALA A 45 -10.42 -10.69 -5.95
N CYS A 46 -10.07 -9.50 -5.51
CA CYS A 46 -9.03 -8.70 -6.16
C CYS A 46 -7.67 -8.94 -5.47
N PRO A 47 -6.56 -8.86 -6.22
CA PRO A 47 -5.25 -8.74 -5.60
C PRO A 47 -5.23 -7.60 -4.58
N ALA A 48 -4.56 -7.82 -3.45
CA ALA A 48 -4.45 -6.80 -2.42
C ALA A 48 -3.74 -5.56 -2.97
N VAL A 49 -4.33 -4.39 -2.76
CA VAL A 49 -3.68 -3.11 -3.01
C VAL A 49 -2.61 -2.89 -1.96
N ARG A 50 -1.37 -2.75 -2.41
CA ARG A 50 -0.24 -2.41 -1.55
C ARG A 50 -0.17 -0.90 -1.37
N ALA A 51 0.00 -0.47 -0.13
CA ALA A 51 0.19 0.92 0.22
C ALA A 51 1.21 1.06 1.36
N THR A 52 1.82 2.24 1.47
CA THR A 52 2.67 2.60 2.61
C THR A 52 2.03 3.73 3.40
N ARG A 53 2.21 3.69 4.71
CA ARG A 53 1.88 4.83 5.56
C ARG A 53 2.98 5.85 5.44
N VAL A 54 2.64 7.07 5.06
CA VAL A 54 3.59 8.17 5.00
C VAL A 54 3.11 9.27 5.96
N ALA A 55 3.98 9.66 6.88
CA ALA A 55 3.80 10.84 7.68
C ALA A 55 4.52 12.01 6.96
N VAL A 56 3.77 12.91 6.35
CA VAL A 56 4.31 14.12 5.70
C VAL A 56 3.71 15.33 6.40
N CYS A 57 4.56 16.19 6.98
CA CYS A 57 4.13 17.45 7.60
C CYS A 57 2.93 17.29 8.57
N ASP A 58 3.04 16.40 9.55
CA ASP A 58 1.99 16.06 10.54
C ASP A 58 0.67 15.49 9.97
N LYS A 59 0.64 15.19 8.67
CA LYS A 59 -0.44 14.45 8.02
C LYS A 59 -0.05 12.99 7.89
N THR A 60 -0.97 12.10 8.28
CA THR A 60 -0.84 10.68 8.00
C THR A 60 -1.65 10.37 6.77
N ILE A 61 -0.99 9.95 5.69
CA ILE A 61 -1.62 9.59 4.43
C ILE A 61 -1.19 8.18 4.01
N TRP A 62 -2.03 7.52 3.23
CA TRP A 62 -1.64 6.26 2.59
C TRP A 62 -1.32 6.52 1.13
N ASN A 63 -0.16 6.03 0.70
CA ASN A 63 0.25 6.12 -0.69
C ASN A 63 0.26 4.73 -1.29
N ARG A 64 -0.40 4.57 -2.44
CA ARG A 64 -0.33 3.33 -3.21
C ARG A 64 1.12 3.06 -3.60
N VAL A 65 1.53 1.80 -3.47
CA VAL A 65 2.84 1.35 -3.89
C VAL A 65 2.67 0.29 -4.97
N THR A 66 3.22 0.54 -6.15
CA THR A 66 3.19 -0.40 -7.26
C THR A 66 4.35 -1.39 -7.16
N ARG A 67 4.19 -2.55 -7.77
CA ARG A 67 5.27 -3.52 -7.94
C ARG A 67 6.51 -2.91 -8.60
N ALA A 68 6.33 -2.06 -9.61
CA ALA A 68 7.42 -1.36 -10.28
C ALA A 68 8.21 -0.47 -9.31
N ASN A 69 7.52 0.37 -8.52
CA ASN A 69 8.17 1.24 -7.53
C ASN A 69 9.04 0.44 -6.53
N LEU A 70 8.59 -0.76 -6.16
CA LEU A 70 9.32 -1.63 -5.24
C LEU A 70 10.55 -2.24 -5.85
N LEU A 71 10.46 -2.67 -7.10
CA LEU A 71 11.57 -3.22 -7.85
C LEU A 71 12.63 -2.15 -8.14
N ASP A 72 12.21 -0.94 -8.50
CA ASP A 72 13.11 0.18 -8.74
C ASP A 72 13.87 0.57 -7.47
N GLN A 73 13.17 0.60 -6.32
CA GLN A 73 13.80 0.87 -5.04
C GLN A 73 14.77 -0.27 -4.64
N LEU A 74 14.40 -1.53 -4.87
CA LEU A 74 15.27 -2.67 -4.61
C LEU A 74 16.52 -2.66 -5.51
N ALA A 75 16.38 -2.27 -6.78
CA ALA A 75 17.51 -2.11 -7.70
C ALA A 75 18.45 -1.01 -7.22
N THR A 76 17.90 0.12 -6.76
CA THR A 76 18.70 1.22 -6.19
C THR A 76 19.46 0.78 -4.93
N ASP A 77 18.80 0.03 -4.04
CA ASP A 77 19.43 -0.52 -2.83
C ASP A 77 20.53 -1.54 -3.17
N LEU A 78 20.31 -2.34 -4.22
CA LEU A 78 21.27 -3.32 -4.75
C LEU A 78 22.53 -2.64 -5.31
N ASP A 79 22.36 -1.56 -6.08
CA ASP A 79 23.46 -0.76 -6.62
C ASP A 79 24.27 -0.12 -5.48
N ALA A 80 23.59 0.48 -4.50
CA ALA A 80 24.23 1.08 -3.34
C ALA A 80 25.00 0.06 -2.50
N ALA A 81 24.45 -1.14 -2.30
CA ALA A 81 25.12 -2.23 -1.58
C ALA A 81 26.35 -2.76 -2.34
N SER A 82 26.30 -2.77 -3.67
CA SER A 82 27.42 -3.17 -4.53
C SER A 82 28.56 -2.14 -4.53
N GLN A 83 28.23 -0.84 -4.48
CA GLN A 83 29.24 0.22 -4.39
C GLN A 83 29.97 0.24 -3.04
N LYS A 84 29.29 -0.09 -1.93
CA LYS A 84 29.92 -0.22 -0.60
C LYS A 84 30.94 -1.36 -0.50
N LYS A 85 30.93 -2.32 -1.44
CA LYS A 85 31.88 -3.45 -1.49
C LYS A 85 33.14 -3.17 -2.32
N LYS A 86 33.26 -2.02 -3.00
CA LYS A 86 34.52 -1.67 -3.69
C LYS A 86 35.58 -1.32 -2.64
N PRO A 87 36.76 -1.98 -2.62
CA PRO A 87 37.86 -1.57 -1.77
C PRO A 87 38.25 -0.14 -2.16
N LYS A 88 38.41 0.75 -1.17
CA LYS A 88 39.17 1.97 -1.39
C LYS A 88 40.57 1.53 -1.84
N GLU A 89 40.96 1.90 -3.07
CA GLU A 89 42.34 1.74 -3.50
C GLU A 89 43.25 2.37 -2.43
N PRO A 90 44.29 1.65 -1.95
CA PRO A 90 45.25 2.27 -1.06
C PRO A 90 45.95 3.42 -1.81
N PRO A 91 46.26 4.54 -1.16
CA PRO A 91 46.98 5.63 -1.81
C PRO A 91 48.32 5.10 -2.31
N LEU A 92 48.62 5.31 -3.60
CA LEU A 92 49.93 5.04 -4.17
C LEU A 92 51.00 5.79 -3.34
N PRO A 93 52.15 5.17 -3.04
CA PRO A 93 53.20 5.84 -2.28
C PRO A 93 53.77 7.00 -3.09
N VAL A 94 53.82 8.17 -2.47
CA VAL A 94 54.50 9.36 -2.96
C VAL A 94 55.98 9.04 -3.10
N VAL A 95 56.46 8.86 -4.33
CA VAL A 95 57.89 8.88 -4.63
C VAL A 95 58.30 10.35 -4.74
N LEU A 96 59.03 10.82 -3.72
CA LEU A 96 59.75 12.08 -3.74
C LEU A 96 60.83 12.04 -4.82
N SER A 97 60.81 13.00 -5.75
CA SER A 97 61.96 13.26 -6.63
C SER A 97 62.04 14.75 -6.96
N LEU A 98 63.13 15.37 -6.53
CA LEU A 98 63.66 16.67 -6.98
C LEU A 98 65.19 16.56 -6.92
N PRO A 99 65.95 17.39 -7.65
CA PRO A 99 65.82 17.78 -9.06
C PRO A 99 67.13 17.51 -9.82
N ASN A 100 67.15 17.65 -11.15
CA ASN A 100 68.39 18.08 -11.81
C ASN A 100 68.14 18.88 -13.09
N ASN A 101 68.63 20.11 -13.04
CA ASN A 101 68.77 21.04 -14.16
C ASN A 101 69.93 20.60 -15.05
N THR A 102 69.73 20.52 -16.37
CA THR A 102 70.70 21.03 -17.37
C THR A 102 70.01 21.28 -18.71
N GLN A 103 69.98 22.54 -19.13
CA GLN A 103 69.87 23.04 -20.53
C GLN A 103 71.27 23.60 -20.92
N PRO A 104 71.60 24.04 -22.17
CA PRO A 104 70.72 24.47 -23.27
C PRO A 104 71.17 24.12 -24.72
N ALA A 105 70.31 24.46 -25.71
CA ALA A 105 70.58 25.21 -26.98
C ALA A 105 69.74 24.68 -28.17
N THR A 106 69.31 25.39 -29.23
CA THR A 106 68.98 26.80 -29.57
C THR A 106 68.37 26.76 -31.00
N GLU A 107 67.23 27.44 -31.22
CA GLU A 107 66.68 28.05 -32.49
C GLU A 107 66.40 27.12 -33.73
N ILE A 108 65.45 27.35 -34.65
CA ILE A 108 64.98 28.56 -35.34
C ILE A 108 63.52 28.36 -35.84
N ARG A 109 62.73 29.44 -35.79
CA ARG A 109 61.44 29.67 -36.51
C ARG A 109 61.74 30.64 -37.67
N PRO A 110 60.95 30.73 -38.77
CA PRO A 110 59.72 31.54 -38.69
C PRO A 110 58.56 31.13 -39.63
N ASP A 111 57.39 31.66 -39.28
CA ASP A 111 56.13 31.75 -40.04
C ASP A 111 56.15 33.05 -40.90
N PRO A 112 55.25 33.25 -41.88
CA PRO A 112 54.08 34.09 -41.58
C PRO A 112 52.76 33.77 -42.34
N SER A 113 51.64 34.09 -41.67
CA SER A 113 50.25 34.17 -42.16
C SER A 113 49.97 35.49 -42.96
N PRO A 114 48.77 35.76 -43.56
CA PRO A 114 47.53 36.10 -42.79
C PRO A 114 46.14 35.73 -43.40
N THR A 115 45.24 35.29 -42.50
CA THR A 115 43.83 35.67 -42.19
C THR A 115 42.83 36.16 -43.27
N THR A 116 41.62 35.56 -43.35
CA THR A 116 40.31 36.19 -42.97
C THR A 116 39.15 35.16 -42.84
N GLN A 117 38.07 35.57 -42.16
CA GLN A 117 37.11 34.81 -41.31
C GLN A 117 35.80 34.33 -41.99
N LYS A 118 35.13 33.28 -41.44
CA LYS A 118 33.82 33.31 -40.70
C LYS A 118 33.09 31.94 -40.63
N LYS A 119 32.66 31.57 -39.41
CA LYS A 119 31.57 30.60 -39.03
C LYS A 119 30.19 31.28 -39.18
N PRO A 120 28.98 30.64 -39.08
CA PRO A 120 28.57 29.55 -38.16
C PRO A 120 27.65 28.44 -38.78
N ASP A 121 27.77 27.18 -38.33
CA ASP A 121 26.91 26.42 -37.39
C ASP A 121 26.00 25.39 -38.08
N GLN A 122 26.14 24.15 -37.61
CA GLN A 122 25.63 22.92 -38.21
C GLN A 122 24.49 22.41 -37.34
N ALA A 123 23.25 22.49 -37.83
CA ALA A 123 22.10 21.85 -37.24
C ALA A 123 21.84 20.52 -37.96
N VAL A 124 22.06 19.39 -37.27
CA VAL A 124 21.54 18.09 -37.70
C VAL A 124 20.54 17.65 -36.64
N LEU A 125 19.27 17.60 -37.04
CA LEU A 125 18.19 16.98 -36.29
C LEU A 125 18.53 15.51 -36.02
N SER A 126 18.63 15.15 -34.76
CA SER A 126 18.59 13.76 -34.31
C SER A 126 17.15 13.41 -33.97
N GLU A 127 16.51 12.58 -34.79
CA GLU A 127 15.23 11.95 -34.46
C GLU A 127 15.36 11.11 -33.20
N THR A 128 14.74 11.57 -32.11
CA THR A 128 14.61 10.82 -30.87
C THR A 128 13.64 9.66 -31.06
N LYS A 129 14.15 8.50 -31.47
CA LYS A 129 13.45 7.22 -31.22
C LYS A 129 13.42 7.01 -29.70
N VAL A 130 12.25 7.27 -29.12
CA VAL A 130 11.93 6.93 -27.73
C VAL A 130 12.07 5.41 -27.60
N ILE A 131 13.19 4.96 -27.05
CA ILE A 131 13.42 3.58 -26.67
C ILE A 131 12.50 3.32 -25.47
N LYS A 132 11.36 2.66 -25.73
CA LYS A 132 10.65 1.89 -24.72
C LYS A 132 11.54 0.70 -24.38
N GLU A 133 12.57 0.91 -23.58
CA GLU A 133 13.31 -0.19 -22.95
C GLU A 133 12.29 -0.95 -22.09
N ASP A 134 12.08 -2.23 -22.41
CA ASP A 134 11.05 -3.09 -21.85
C ASP A 134 11.15 -3.13 -20.31
N LYS A 135 10.24 -2.41 -19.63
CA LYS A 135 10.11 -2.45 -18.16
C LYS A 135 9.96 -3.88 -17.62
N GLU A 136 9.38 -4.77 -18.43
CA GLU A 136 9.23 -6.19 -18.09
C GLU A 136 10.57 -6.95 -18.08
N TYR A 137 11.48 -6.61 -19.02
CA TYR A 137 12.83 -7.17 -19.08
C TYR A 137 13.65 -6.73 -17.87
N HIS A 138 13.58 -5.44 -17.51
CA HIS A 138 14.25 -4.89 -16.32
C HIS A 138 13.75 -5.54 -15.02
N THR A 139 12.44 -5.82 -14.93
CA THR A 139 11.82 -6.51 -13.79
C THR A 139 12.34 -7.94 -13.61
N LYS A 140 12.39 -8.72 -14.71
CA LYS A 140 12.90 -10.09 -14.69
C LYS A 140 14.40 -10.15 -14.40
N ALA A 141 15.16 -9.17 -14.87
CA ALA A 141 16.60 -9.06 -14.62
C ALA A 141 16.90 -8.82 -13.13
N VAL A 142 16.25 -7.84 -12.49
CA VAL A 142 16.43 -7.53 -11.06
C VAL A 142 16.06 -8.72 -10.17
N VAL A 143 14.95 -9.40 -10.46
CA VAL A 143 14.54 -10.60 -9.71
C VAL A 143 15.59 -11.71 -9.84
N ARG A 144 16.10 -11.98 -11.06
CA ARG A 144 17.12 -13.01 -11.28
C ARG A 144 18.45 -12.65 -10.61
N GLU A 145 18.87 -11.39 -10.71
CA GLU A 145 20.10 -10.89 -10.12
C GLU A 145 20.09 -11.04 -8.60
N ILE A 146 18.98 -10.65 -7.94
CA ILE A 146 18.83 -10.81 -6.50
C ILE A 146 18.77 -12.30 -6.09
N LEU A 147 18.10 -13.16 -6.85
CA LEU A 147 18.08 -14.59 -6.55
C LEU A 147 19.48 -15.22 -6.68
N SER A 148 20.27 -14.75 -7.65
CA SER A 148 21.65 -15.20 -7.90
C SER A 148 22.68 -14.63 -6.91
N THR A 149 22.45 -13.42 -6.40
CA THR A 149 23.38 -12.73 -5.50
C THR A 149 22.99 -12.99 -4.05
N GLN A 150 23.89 -13.57 -3.24
CA GLN A 150 23.70 -13.62 -1.78
C GLN A 150 23.83 -12.20 -1.21
N LEU A 151 22.72 -11.46 -1.20
CA LEU A 151 22.68 -10.11 -0.69
C LEU A 151 22.81 -10.10 0.83
N LYS A 152 23.68 -9.20 1.31
CA LYS A 152 23.87 -8.90 2.73
C LYS A 152 23.49 -7.43 2.91
N GLY A 153 22.54 -7.15 3.81
CA GLY A 153 22.35 -5.78 4.36
C GLY A 153 21.25 -4.88 3.76
N ILE A 154 20.23 -5.41 3.07
CA ILE A 154 19.07 -4.58 2.70
C ILE A 154 18.10 -4.56 3.88
N GLN A 155 18.21 -3.56 4.75
CA GLN A 155 17.20 -3.27 5.77
C GLN A 155 16.19 -2.27 5.22
N LYS A 156 15.00 -2.75 4.88
CA LYS A 156 13.87 -1.90 4.53
C LYS A 156 12.93 -1.86 5.72
N SER A 157 12.79 -0.68 6.34
CA SER A 157 11.97 -0.43 7.53
C SER A 157 10.81 0.47 7.15
N ASP A 158 9.82 -0.09 6.46
CA ASP A 158 8.61 0.65 6.08
C ASP A 158 7.37 0.03 6.77
N HIS A 159 6.34 0.85 6.99
CA HIS A 159 5.03 0.37 7.44
C HIS A 159 4.14 0.13 6.21
N TRP A 160 3.93 -1.14 5.92
CA TRP A 160 3.17 -1.63 4.79
C TRP A 160 1.73 -1.93 5.15
N LEU A 161 0.85 -1.56 4.22
CA LEU A 161 -0.57 -1.85 4.24
C LEU A 161 -0.89 -2.74 3.04
N TYR A 162 -1.53 -3.86 3.31
CA TYR A 162 -2.10 -4.72 2.27
C TYR A 162 -3.60 -4.59 2.37
N VAL A 163 -4.17 -3.72 1.55
CA VAL A 163 -5.60 -3.41 1.52
C VAL A 163 -6.32 -4.37 0.59
N ILE A 164 -7.27 -5.10 1.14
CA ILE A 164 -8.06 -6.10 0.44
C ILE A 164 -9.50 -5.60 0.42
N ASP A 165 -9.96 -5.27 -0.79
CA ASP A 165 -11.39 -5.08 -1.02
C ASP A 165 -12.04 -6.46 -1.15
N SER A 166 -12.84 -6.84 -0.15
CA SER A 166 -13.62 -8.08 -0.16
C SER A 166 -14.65 -8.13 -1.30
N GLY A 167 -14.91 -7.00 -1.95
CA GLY A 167 -15.94 -6.86 -2.96
C GLY A 167 -17.35 -7.04 -2.41
N GLY A 168 -18.34 -6.92 -3.29
CA GLY A 168 -19.76 -7.12 -2.92
C GLY A 168 -20.19 -8.58 -2.93
N GLN A 169 -19.29 -9.52 -3.20
CA GLN A 169 -19.64 -10.89 -3.54
C GLN A 169 -19.84 -11.74 -2.27
N PRO A 170 -20.93 -12.53 -2.18
CA PRO A 170 -21.20 -13.35 -0.99
C PRO A 170 -20.09 -14.37 -0.67
N ALA A 171 -19.44 -14.92 -1.69
CA ALA A 171 -18.38 -15.92 -1.53
C ALA A 171 -17.20 -15.45 -0.65
N TYR A 172 -16.77 -14.18 -0.78
CA TYR A 172 -15.70 -13.67 0.08
C TYR A 172 -16.17 -13.55 1.54
N GLN A 173 -17.45 -13.26 1.76
CA GLN A 173 -18.01 -13.11 3.10
C GLN A 173 -18.09 -14.46 3.82
N GLU A 174 -18.41 -15.55 3.11
CA GLU A 174 -18.33 -16.91 3.63
C GLU A 174 -16.89 -17.31 4.00
N LEU A 175 -15.91 -16.86 3.21
CA LEU A 175 -14.48 -17.09 3.45
C LEU A 175 -13.84 -16.08 4.42
N LEU A 176 -14.56 -15.05 4.84
CA LEU A 176 -14.05 -13.95 5.63
C LEU A 176 -13.27 -14.40 6.89
N PRO A 177 -13.72 -15.43 7.66
CA PRO A 177 -12.95 -15.93 8.80
C PRO A 177 -11.52 -16.38 8.47
N LEU A 178 -11.25 -16.83 7.24
CA LEU A 178 -9.89 -17.22 6.80
C LEU A 178 -8.95 -16.01 6.64
N PHE A 179 -9.54 -14.84 6.38
CA PHE A 179 -8.85 -13.60 6.07
C PHE A 179 -8.83 -12.59 7.23
N THR A 180 -9.75 -12.72 8.21
CA THR A 180 -9.75 -11.96 9.47
C THR A 180 -8.87 -12.65 10.51
N ARG A 181 -7.56 -12.44 10.43
CA ARG A 181 -6.57 -12.92 11.42
C ARG A 181 -6.16 -11.78 12.36
N ALA A 182 -5.53 -12.02 13.51
CA ALA A 182 -5.26 -10.93 14.47
C ALA A 182 -4.39 -9.79 13.93
N ALA A 183 -3.53 -10.00 12.93
CA ALA A 183 -2.84 -8.87 12.27
C ALA A 183 -3.72 -8.21 11.20
N SER A 184 -4.98 -7.90 11.53
CA SER A 184 -5.88 -7.24 10.60
C SER A 184 -6.58 -6.02 11.19
N LEU A 185 -6.69 -5.01 10.35
CA LEU A 185 -7.58 -3.87 10.50
C LEU A 185 -8.78 -4.09 9.59
N ASN A 186 -9.96 -4.22 10.16
CA ASN A 186 -11.20 -4.41 9.44
C ASN A 186 -11.94 -3.07 9.34
N ILE A 187 -12.04 -2.51 8.14
CA ILE A 187 -12.78 -1.28 7.88
C ILE A 187 -14.18 -1.69 7.42
N ILE A 188 -15.16 -1.51 8.30
CA ILE A 188 -16.56 -1.88 8.08
C ILE A 188 -17.31 -0.68 7.53
N THR A 189 -17.71 -0.73 6.27
CA THR A 189 -18.51 0.30 5.62
C THR A 189 -20.00 0.03 5.80
N LEU A 190 -20.73 1.02 6.29
CA LEU A 190 -22.18 1.02 6.43
C LEU A 190 -22.76 2.17 5.58
N ASP A 191 -23.76 1.89 4.76
CA ASP A 191 -24.52 2.90 4.01
C ASP A 191 -25.52 3.56 4.97
N LEU A 192 -25.23 4.81 5.35
CA LEU A 192 -26.07 5.57 6.28
C LEU A 192 -27.44 5.92 5.68
N SER A 193 -27.51 6.02 4.34
CA SER A 193 -28.75 6.38 3.62
C SER A 193 -29.80 5.27 3.68
N LYS A 194 -29.41 4.05 4.08
CA LYS A 194 -30.30 2.89 4.20
C LYS A 194 -30.53 2.48 5.66
N PRO A 195 -31.70 1.92 6.01
CA PRO A 195 -31.92 1.30 7.31
C PRO A 195 -30.92 0.17 7.57
N PHE A 196 -30.39 0.07 8.80
CA PHE A 196 -29.42 -0.97 9.16
C PHE A 196 -30.06 -2.36 9.28
N ASN A 197 -31.36 -2.41 9.56
CA ASN A 197 -32.16 -3.63 9.70
C ASN A 197 -32.87 -4.02 8.40
N GLU A 198 -32.75 -3.23 7.33
CA GLU A 198 -33.32 -3.58 6.04
C GLU A 198 -32.63 -4.83 5.50
N ARG A 199 -33.46 -5.82 5.12
CA ARG A 199 -32.97 -7.04 4.47
C ARG A 199 -32.74 -6.74 3.00
N PHE A 200 -31.54 -7.07 2.52
CA PHE A 200 -31.25 -7.08 1.10
C PHE A 200 -30.91 -8.50 0.65
N ASP A 201 -31.24 -8.78 -0.61
CA ASP A 201 -30.84 -10.01 -1.27
C ASP A 201 -29.35 -9.94 -1.57
N MET A 202 -28.65 -10.99 -1.17
CA MET A 202 -27.28 -11.18 -1.61
C MET A 202 -27.31 -11.62 -3.07
N MET A 203 -26.54 -10.95 -3.92
CA MET A 203 -26.49 -11.23 -5.35
C MET A 203 -25.04 -11.46 -5.74
N TYR A 204 -24.79 -12.53 -6.48
CA TYR A 204 -23.54 -12.66 -7.21
C TYR A 204 -23.57 -11.76 -8.43
N ARG A 205 -22.43 -11.17 -8.77
CA ARG A 205 -22.26 -10.46 -10.03
C ARG A 205 -21.15 -11.13 -10.85
N ILE A 206 -21.49 -11.66 -12.02
CA ILE A 206 -20.54 -12.30 -12.94
C ILE A 206 -20.72 -11.60 -14.29
N ASP A 207 -19.64 -11.07 -14.85
CA ASP A 207 -19.64 -10.36 -16.14
C ASP A 207 -20.72 -9.28 -16.27
N GLY A 208 -20.92 -8.52 -15.19
CA GLY A 208 -21.92 -7.46 -15.13
C GLY A 208 -23.35 -7.93 -14.84
N GLN A 209 -23.65 -9.23 -14.96
CA GLN A 209 -24.96 -9.82 -14.72
C GLN A 209 -25.16 -10.23 -13.26
N TYR A 210 -26.40 -10.14 -12.76
CA TYR A 210 -26.76 -10.47 -11.39
C TYR A 210 -27.38 -11.87 -11.30
N PHE A 211 -26.91 -12.64 -10.32
CA PHE A 211 -27.40 -13.97 -10.02
C PHE A 211 -27.87 -14.02 -8.56
N PRO A 212 -29.11 -14.45 -8.29
CA PRO A 212 -29.63 -14.49 -6.94
C PRO A 212 -28.87 -15.50 -6.08
N CYS A 213 -28.46 -15.05 -4.90
CA CYS A 213 -28.15 -15.95 -3.80
C CYS A 213 -29.41 -16.04 -2.94
N HIS A 214 -29.87 -17.23 -2.59
CA HIS A 214 -31.05 -17.44 -1.73
C HIS A 214 -30.81 -17.06 -0.26
N SER A 215 -29.92 -16.10 0.00
CA SER A 215 -29.53 -15.64 1.32
C SER A 215 -29.79 -14.15 1.44
N LYS A 216 -30.35 -13.75 2.58
CA LYS A 216 -30.68 -12.37 2.93
C LYS A 216 -29.83 -11.95 4.12
N SER A 217 -29.39 -10.70 4.11
CA SER A 217 -28.63 -10.13 5.21
C SER A 217 -29.04 -8.68 5.46
N THR A 218 -28.53 -8.10 6.54
CA THR A 218 -28.73 -6.69 6.91
C THR A 218 -27.36 -6.05 7.18
N GLN A 219 -27.29 -4.73 7.10
CA GLN A 219 -26.03 -4.03 7.39
C GLN A 219 -25.60 -4.25 8.86
N LEU A 220 -26.56 -4.32 9.77
CA LEU A 220 -26.31 -4.62 11.17
C LEU A 220 -25.71 -6.02 11.36
N ALA A 221 -26.24 -7.02 10.65
CA ALA A 221 -25.70 -8.39 10.69
C ALA A 221 -24.25 -8.44 10.16
N PHE A 222 -23.93 -7.68 9.12
CA PHE A 222 -22.55 -7.54 8.63
C PHE A 222 -21.61 -6.96 9.68
N PHE A 223 -22.02 -5.89 10.34
CA PHE A 223 -21.25 -5.29 11.43
C PHE A 223 -21.01 -6.28 12.57
N GLN A 224 -22.08 -6.92 13.06
CA GLN A 224 -22.01 -7.90 14.14
C GLN A 224 -21.10 -9.09 13.79
N SER A 225 -21.25 -9.62 12.58
CA SER A 225 -20.41 -10.72 12.08
C SER A 225 -18.94 -10.30 12.03
N ALA A 226 -18.62 -9.15 11.45
CA ALA A 226 -17.25 -8.66 11.34
C ALA A 226 -16.57 -8.46 12.70
N VAL A 227 -17.27 -7.83 13.66
CA VAL A 227 -16.73 -7.59 15.01
C VAL A 227 -16.61 -8.88 15.81
N SER A 228 -17.57 -9.80 15.69
CA SER A 228 -17.54 -11.08 16.42
C SER A 228 -16.48 -12.05 15.89
N THR A 229 -16.25 -12.06 14.57
CA THR A 229 -15.27 -12.96 13.93
C THR A 229 -13.84 -12.57 14.29
N GLY A 230 -13.58 -11.27 14.51
CA GLY A 230 -12.28 -10.76 14.99
C GLY A 230 -11.84 -11.33 16.35
N ALA A 231 -12.78 -11.87 17.13
CA ALA A 231 -12.53 -12.53 18.42
C ALA A 231 -11.88 -13.93 18.28
N SER A 232 -12.09 -14.58 17.13
CA SER A 232 -11.70 -15.98 16.91
C SER A 232 -10.25 -16.08 16.43
N PHE A 233 -9.29 -15.68 17.28
CA PHE A 233 -7.88 -15.75 16.95
C PHE A 233 -7.15 -16.88 17.69
N LYS A 234 -6.34 -17.64 16.94
CA LYS A 234 -5.24 -18.43 17.48
C LYS A 234 -3.93 -17.77 17.06
N SER A 235 -3.03 -17.56 18.02
CA SER A 235 -1.69 -17.06 17.75
C SER A 235 -0.97 -17.95 16.73
N LEU A 236 -0.48 -17.34 15.66
CA LEU A 236 0.39 -18.02 14.71
C LEU A 236 1.79 -18.05 15.32
N ASP A 237 2.31 -19.24 15.56
CA ASP A 237 3.69 -19.43 15.99
C ASP A 237 4.60 -19.54 14.77
N ILE A 238 5.01 -18.39 14.24
CA ILE A 238 5.87 -18.29 13.06
C ILE A 238 7.17 -17.62 13.51
N SER A 239 8.29 -18.30 13.28
CA SER A 239 9.62 -17.90 13.77
C SER A 239 10.11 -16.54 13.25
N CYS A 240 9.61 -16.08 12.11
CA CYS A 240 9.96 -14.77 11.55
C CYS A 240 9.14 -13.60 12.11
N ILE A 241 8.14 -13.85 12.98
CA ILE A 241 7.31 -12.80 13.58
C ILE A 241 7.90 -12.38 14.93
N SER A 242 8.32 -11.12 15.03
CA SER A 242 8.88 -10.56 16.27
C SER A 242 7.85 -9.88 17.17
N LYS A 243 6.79 -9.28 16.58
CA LYS A 243 5.62 -8.78 17.31
C LYS A 243 4.39 -9.59 16.89
N LYS A 244 3.89 -10.43 17.79
CA LYS A 244 2.65 -11.19 17.59
C LYS A 244 1.44 -10.26 17.81
N PRO A 245 0.51 -10.15 16.85
CA PRO A 245 -0.76 -9.45 17.08
C PRO A 245 -1.59 -10.22 18.11
N THR A 246 -2.34 -9.50 18.93
CA THR A 246 -3.19 -10.07 19.98
C THR A 246 -4.66 -10.16 19.55
N HIS A 247 -5.13 -9.21 18.76
CA HIS A 247 -6.50 -9.12 18.26
C HIS A 247 -6.56 -8.29 16.98
N SER A 248 -7.59 -8.48 16.16
CA SER A 248 -7.90 -7.55 15.08
C SER A 248 -8.43 -6.23 15.63
N MET A 249 -8.27 -5.16 14.85
CA MET A 249 -8.92 -3.87 15.11
C MET A 249 -10.02 -3.62 14.08
N HIS A 250 -11.05 -2.87 14.47
CA HIS A 250 -12.20 -2.56 13.64
C HIS A 250 -12.40 -1.05 13.56
N LEU A 251 -12.70 -0.52 12.39
CA LEU A 251 -13.09 0.87 12.20
C LEU A 251 -14.40 0.90 11.41
N VAL A 252 -15.37 1.68 11.86
CA VAL A 252 -16.69 1.78 11.20
C VAL A 252 -16.75 3.06 10.37
N LEU A 253 -16.90 2.92 9.05
CA LEU A 253 -17.11 4.03 8.12
C LEU A 253 -18.60 4.13 7.77
N GLY A 254 -19.23 5.24 8.13
CA GLY A 254 -20.59 5.57 7.70
C GLY A 254 -20.54 6.30 6.36
N THR A 255 -20.76 5.58 5.27
CA THR A 255 -20.76 6.12 3.91
C THR A 255 -22.09 6.79 3.55
N HIS A 256 -22.11 7.50 2.42
CA HIS A 256 -23.28 8.26 1.95
C HIS A 256 -23.75 9.32 2.95
N TYR A 257 -22.79 9.91 3.69
CA TYR A 257 -23.09 10.93 4.69
C TYR A 257 -23.74 12.18 4.08
N ASP A 258 -23.41 12.48 2.81
CA ASP A 258 -24.01 13.53 2.00
C ASP A 258 -25.54 13.40 1.82
N LYS A 259 -26.10 12.21 2.09
CA LYS A 259 -27.53 11.91 1.89
C LYS A 259 -28.33 11.85 3.18
N VAL A 260 -27.71 12.11 4.34
CA VAL A 260 -28.35 11.94 5.65
C VAL A 260 -28.15 13.17 6.53
N SER A 261 -29.05 13.35 7.49
CA SER A 261 -28.92 14.39 8.52
C SER A 261 -28.16 13.87 9.75
N ASP A 262 -27.70 14.81 10.59
CA ASP A 262 -27.09 14.50 11.89
C ASP A 262 -28.02 13.67 12.79
N ASP A 263 -29.34 13.86 12.69
CA ASP A 263 -30.30 13.10 13.48
C ASP A 263 -30.40 11.65 13.01
N THR A 264 -30.37 11.42 11.70
CA THR A 264 -30.22 10.05 11.16
C THR A 264 -28.91 9.42 11.62
N LEU A 265 -27.79 10.15 11.60
CA LEU A 265 -26.51 9.63 12.10
C LEU A 265 -26.60 9.23 13.59
N LYS A 266 -27.21 10.07 14.44
CA LYS A 266 -27.42 9.75 15.85
C LYS A 266 -28.26 8.49 16.04
N GLU A 267 -29.34 8.33 15.26
CA GLU A 267 -30.15 7.11 15.28
C GLU A 267 -29.30 5.86 14.95
N LYS A 268 -28.48 5.93 13.89
CA LYS A 268 -27.58 4.83 13.51
C LYS A 268 -26.55 4.51 14.59
N GLU A 269 -25.98 5.54 15.23
CA GLU A 269 -25.06 5.40 16.36
C GLU A 269 -25.72 4.66 17.53
N GLU A 270 -26.93 5.03 17.91
CA GLU A 270 -27.65 4.35 19.00
C GLU A 270 -27.97 2.89 18.67
N ILE A 271 -28.31 2.58 17.40
CA ILE A 271 -28.49 1.19 16.94
C ILE A 271 -27.18 0.39 17.12
N LEU A 272 -26.03 0.94 16.70
CA LEU A 272 -24.75 0.27 16.86
C LEU A 272 -24.35 0.12 18.33
N LYS A 273 -24.51 1.17 19.16
CA LYS A 273 -24.22 1.11 20.60
C LYS A 273 -25.08 0.06 21.29
N SER A 274 -26.37 0.01 20.98
CA SER A 274 -27.29 -0.99 21.52
C SER A 274 -26.85 -2.40 21.10
N SER A 275 -26.53 -2.61 19.82
CA SER A 275 -26.00 -3.88 19.34
C SER A 275 -24.66 -4.25 19.97
N MET A 276 -23.81 -3.28 20.30
CA MET A 276 -22.52 -3.51 20.93
C MET A 276 -22.64 -3.77 22.43
N SER A 277 -23.74 -3.37 23.08
CA SER A 277 -23.92 -3.48 24.53
C SER A 277 -23.73 -4.92 25.04
N SER A 278 -24.17 -5.91 24.23
CA SER A 278 -24.04 -7.34 24.49
C SER A 278 -22.65 -7.92 24.23
N LEU A 279 -21.74 -7.17 23.58
CA LEU A 279 -20.37 -7.63 23.33
C LEU A 279 -19.52 -7.60 24.61
N GLN A 280 -18.61 -8.57 24.70
CA GLN A 280 -17.60 -8.60 25.75
C GLN A 280 -16.72 -7.34 25.71
N SER A 281 -16.27 -6.88 26.87
CA SER A 281 -15.55 -5.60 27.01
C SER A 281 -14.30 -5.50 26.13
N TYR A 282 -13.55 -6.59 25.97
CA TYR A 282 -12.37 -6.60 25.11
C TYR A 282 -12.71 -6.40 23.63
N LEU A 283 -13.88 -6.86 23.15
CA LEU A 283 -14.32 -6.65 21.76
C LEU A 283 -14.68 -5.18 21.50
N LYS A 284 -15.25 -4.52 22.51
CA LYS A 284 -15.51 -3.06 22.45
C LYS A 284 -14.19 -2.29 22.32
N ASN A 285 -13.15 -2.72 23.04
CA ASN A 285 -11.81 -2.11 22.96
C ASN A 285 -11.11 -2.34 21.60
N CYS A 286 -11.57 -3.29 20.80
CA CYS A 286 -11.06 -3.55 19.46
C CYS A 286 -11.65 -2.60 18.40
N ILE A 287 -12.57 -1.70 18.77
CA ILE A 287 -13.18 -0.74 17.86
C ILE A 287 -12.49 0.62 17.99
N ILE A 288 -12.07 1.18 16.86
CA ILE A 288 -11.49 2.51 16.75
C ILE A 288 -12.64 3.51 16.77
N HIS A 289 -12.69 4.32 17.82
CA HIS A 289 -13.70 5.36 17.98
C HIS A 289 -13.30 6.67 17.29
N HIS A 290 -14.30 7.32 16.70
CA HIS A 290 -14.21 8.69 16.23
C HIS A 290 -14.65 9.64 17.34
N LYS A 291 -13.71 10.25 18.07
CA LYS A 291 -14.02 11.07 19.26
C LYS A 291 -14.79 10.22 20.30
N LYS A 292 -16.10 10.43 20.45
CA LYS A 292 -17.00 9.63 21.32
C LYS A 292 -18.01 8.77 20.54
N SER A 293 -17.87 8.74 19.22
CA SER A 293 -18.75 8.05 18.28
C SER A 293 -18.11 6.76 17.78
N ILE A 294 -18.93 5.81 17.33
CA ILE A 294 -18.45 4.55 16.72
C ILE A 294 -18.21 4.75 15.22
N ILE A 295 -19.06 5.56 14.58
CA ILE A 295 -19.08 5.79 13.14
C ILE A 295 -18.20 7.00 12.80
N PHE A 296 -17.34 6.81 11.80
CA PHE A 296 -16.72 7.89 11.04
C PHE A 296 -17.63 8.21 9.85
N PRO A 297 -18.47 9.27 9.92
CA PRO A 297 -19.32 9.67 8.81
C PRO A 297 -18.47 10.26 7.67
N VAL A 298 -18.69 9.80 6.45
CA VAL A 298 -17.93 10.23 5.28
C VAL A 298 -18.78 10.34 4.02
N ASN A 299 -18.53 11.39 3.26
CA ASN A 299 -18.90 11.47 1.85
C ASN A 299 -17.75 10.91 1.00
N THR A 300 -17.88 9.66 0.54
CA THR A 300 -16.83 8.98 -0.22
C THR A 300 -16.68 9.45 -1.67
N ILE A 301 -17.58 10.30 -2.15
CA ILE A 301 -17.55 10.90 -3.49
C ILE A 301 -17.29 12.41 -3.44
N ALA A 302 -16.93 12.95 -2.27
CA ALA A 302 -16.64 14.36 -2.08
C ALA A 302 -15.49 14.85 -2.96
N GLU A 303 -15.52 16.16 -3.24
CA GLU A 303 -14.46 16.89 -3.93
C GLU A 303 -13.13 16.86 -3.14
N SER A 304 -12.04 17.15 -3.85
CA SER A 304 -10.66 16.94 -3.37
C SER A 304 -10.35 17.50 -1.97
N GLU A 305 -10.83 18.70 -1.62
CA GLU A 305 -10.51 19.31 -0.32
C GLU A 305 -11.23 18.63 0.85
N GLU A 306 -12.54 18.40 0.74
CA GLU A 306 -13.33 17.71 1.77
C GLU A 306 -12.88 16.25 1.90
N ARG A 307 -12.62 15.59 0.76
CA ARG A 307 -12.08 14.23 0.70
C ARG A 307 -10.75 14.11 1.44
N ALA A 308 -9.83 15.06 1.24
CA ALA A 308 -8.55 15.07 1.93
C ALA A 308 -8.71 15.18 3.45
N LYS A 309 -9.71 15.94 3.94
CA LYS A 309 -10.02 16.05 5.38
C LYS A 309 -10.49 14.71 5.95
N TYR A 310 -11.44 14.04 5.28
CA TYR A 310 -11.89 12.70 5.71
C TYR A 310 -10.73 11.70 5.75
N SER A 311 -9.93 11.67 4.67
CA SER A 311 -8.78 10.77 4.57
C SER A 311 -7.77 11.00 5.69
N GLU A 312 -7.42 12.26 5.95
CA GLU A 312 -6.48 12.63 7.00
C GLU A 312 -7.01 12.26 8.39
N GLU A 313 -8.27 12.53 8.70
CA GLU A 313 -8.89 12.19 9.99
C GLU A 313 -8.90 10.68 10.23
N ILE A 314 -9.31 9.89 9.24
CA ILE A 314 -9.37 8.43 9.35
C ILE A 314 -7.96 7.84 9.44
N CYS A 315 -7.03 8.27 8.59
CA CYS A 315 -5.66 7.77 8.60
C CYS A 315 -4.95 8.09 9.93
N LYS A 316 -5.19 9.28 10.51
CA LYS A 316 -4.71 9.63 11.86
C LYS A 316 -5.30 8.72 12.93
N ALA A 317 -6.63 8.52 12.93
CA ALA A 317 -7.27 7.62 13.90
C ALA A 317 -6.72 6.19 13.82
N ILE A 318 -6.53 5.68 12.59
CA ILE A 318 -5.90 4.39 12.35
C ILE A 318 -4.47 4.39 12.86
N TRP A 319 -3.66 5.41 12.58
CA TRP A 319 -2.27 5.48 13.03
C TRP A 319 -2.13 5.35 14.54
N TYR A 320 -2.92 6.12 15.30
CA TYR A 320 -2.84 6.13 16.76
C TYR A 320 -3.37 4.86 17.42
N ARG A 321 -4.31 4.14 16.79
CA ARG A 321 -5.07 3.05 17.43
C ARG A 321 -4.87 1.67 16.81
N SER A 322 -4.26 1.55 15.63
CA SER A 322 -4.11 0.27 14.91
C SER A 322 -2.72 -0.36 15.01
N SER A 323 -1.83 0.15 15.87
CA SER A 323 -0.50 -0.44 16.10
C SER A 323 -0.59 -1.90 16.57
N ASP A 324 -1.70 -2.27 17.21
CA ASP A 324 -1.99 -3.64 17.68
C ASP A 324 -2.53 -4.56 16.57
N ALA A 325 -3.08 -3.99 15.50
CA ALA A 325 -3.44 -4.73 14.27
C ALA A 325 -2.25 -4.97 13.33
N SER A 326 -1.03 -4.57 13.72
CA SER A 326 0.17 -4.66 12.89
C SER A 326 1.11 -5.75 13.39
N LEU A 327 1.65 -6.54 12.47
CA LEU A 327 2.70 -7.53 12.77
C LEU A 327 4.07 -6.99 12.35
N LYS A 328 5.11 -7.33 13.12
CA LYS A 328 6.50 -7.12 12.70
C LYS A 328 7.08 -8.44 12.28
N ILE A 329 7.60 -8.50 11.05
CA ILE A 329 8.14 -9.71 10.45
C ILE A 329 9.51 -9.43 9.85
N LYS A 330 10.44 -10.34 10.09
CA LYS A 330 11.78 -10.34 9.49
C LYS A 330 11.85 -11.51 8.51
N ILE A 331 11.72 -11.23 7.22
CA ILE A 331 11.73 -12.28 6.18
C ILE A 331 13.06 -12.30 5.43
N PRO A 332 13.53 -13.48 4.99
CA PRO A 332 14.65 -13.56 4.05
C PRO A 332 14.33 -12.77 2.77
N ILE A 333 15.33 -12.08 2.22
CA ILE A 333 15.11 -11.25 1.02
C ILE A 333 14.56 -12.05 -0.16
N ARG A 334 14.94 -13.32 -0.29
CA ARG A 334 14.44 -14.21 -1.34
C ARG A 334 12.94 -14.44 -1.25
N TRP A 335 12.37 -14.47 -0.04
CA TRP A 335 10.92 -14.60 0.13
C TRP A 335 10.18 -13.35 -0.31
N PHE A 336 10.75 -12.17 -0.02
CA PHE A 336 10.20 -10.91 -0.50
C PHE A 336 10.25 -10.81 -2.03
N ILE A 337 11.36 -11.19 -2.65
CA ILE A 337 11.48 -11.22 -4.11
C ILE A 337 10.56 -12.26 -4.75
N PHE A 338 10.40 -13.42 -4.11
CA PHE A 338 9.43 -14.42 -4.57
C PHE A 338 8.01 -13.87 -4.56
N GLU A 339 7.62 -13.13 -3.51
CA GLU A 339 6.32 -12.43 -3.47
C GLU A 339 6.17 -11.43 -4.63
N LEU A 340 7.23 -10.69 -4.97
CA LEU A 340 7.24 -9.78 -6.12
C LEU A 340 7.30 -10.51 -7.47
N SER A 341 7.68 -11.79 -7.52
CA SER A 341 7.71 -12.57 -8.75
C SER A 341 6.37 -13.24 -9.06
N LEU A 342 5.49 -13.37 -8.06
CA LEU A 342 4.12 -13.84 -8.27
C LEU A 342 3.39 -12.90 -9.24
N PRO A 343 2.71 -13.45 -10.25
CA PRO A 343 1.99 -12.63 -11.21
C PRO A 343 0.87 -11.86 -10.51
N GLU A 344 0.76 -10.57 -10.81
CA GLU A 344 -0.48 -9.82 -10.60
C GLU A 344 -1.48 -10.34 -11.65
N GLN A 345 -2.07 -11.52 -11.43
CA GLN A 345 -3.13 -11.97 -12.32
C GLN A 345 -4.33 -11.04 -12.13
N SER A 346 -4.51 -10.11 -13.06
CA SER A 346 -5.82 -9.58 -13.37
C SER A 346 -6.59 -10.72 -14.00
N ILE A 347 -7.53 -11.32 -13.26
CA ILE A 347 -8.57 -12.13 -13.88
C ILE A 347 -9.47 -11.13 -14.59
N ILE A 348 -9.04 -10.70 -15.77
CA ILE A 348 -9.87 -10.04 -16.77
C ILE A 348 -9.87 -11.03 -17.92
N SER A 349 -10.89 -11.88 -17.95
CA SER A 349 -11.32 -12.62 -19.12
C SER A 349 -12.70 -12.12 -19.48
#